data_AF-A0A3E2HJJ1-F1
#
_entry.id   AF-A0A3E2HJJ1-F1
#
_cell.length_a   1.000
_cell.length_b   1.000
_cell.length_c   1.000
_cell.angle_alpha   90.00
_cell.angle_beta   90.00
_cell.angle_gamma   90.00
#
_symmetry.space_group_name_H-M   'P 1'
#
loop_
_entity.id
_entity.type
_entity.pdbx_description
1 polymer ?
#
loop_
_entity_poly.entity_id
_entity_poly.type
_entity_poly.pdbx_seq_one_letter_code
_entity_poly.pdbx_strand_id
1 'polypeptide(L)'
;MAPNLRREVVEAIESALLNSDDDKYTIVTIFDVSYETIRYIAQGIQLRTIIGLDIRKRTGRPSVVTLEIEEVVIKLIAMSNEIFQDEITDFVYNKFDVQLS
;
A
#
# COMPACT_ATOMS: atom_id res chain seq x y z
N MET A 1 -1.68 2.25 -25.68
CA MET A 1 -1.14 2.00 -24.33
C MET A 1 -0.36 3.23 -23.93
N ALA A 2 -0.75 3.93 -22.85
CA ALA A 2 0.07 5.03 -22.35
C ALA A 2 1.43 4.47 -21.90
N PRO A 3 2.55 5.10 -22.25
CA PRO A 3 3.86 4.62 -21.82
C PRO A 3 3.91 4.58 -20.30
N ASN A 4 4.36 3.45 -19.74
CA ASN A 4 4.58 3.35 -18.30
C ASN A 4 5.68 4.33 -17.93
N LEU A 5 5.34 5.36 -17.15
CA LEU A 5 6.32 6.28 -16.59
C LEU A 5 7.30 5.51 -15.71
N ARG A 6 8.57 5.89 -15.80
CA ARG A 6 9.60 5.35 -14.92
C ARG A 6 9.28 5.72 -13.49
N ARG A 7 9.56 4.81 -12.56
CA ARG A 7 9.22 4.97 -11.14
C ARG A 7 9.83 6.25 -10.56
N GLU A 8 11.06 6.56 -10.94
CA GLU A 8 11.80 7.73 -10.47
C GLU A 8 11.12 9.04 -10.89
N VAL A 9 10.54 9.07 -12.10
CA VAL A 9 9.79 10.23 -12.60
C VAL A 9 8.50 10.42 -11.81
N VAL A 10 7.84 9.31 -11.49
CA VAL A 10 6.60 9.36 -10.71
C VAL A 10 6.87 9.82 -9.27
N GLU A 11 7.93 9.34 -8.63
CA GLU A 11 8.34 9.79 -7.30
C GLU A 11 8.73 11.28 -7.28
N ALA A 12 9.40 11.76 -8.33
CA ALA A 12 9.70 13.18 -8.49
C ALA A 12 8.44 14.05 -8.65
N ILE A 13 7.46 13.58 -9.43
CA ILE A 13 6.16 14.25 -9.57
C ILE A 13 5.40 14.26 -8.23
N GLU A 14 5.40 13.15 -7.49
CA GLU A 14 4.78 13.09 -6.16
C GLU A 14 5.41 14.09 -5.19
N SER A 15 6.75 14.19 -5.19
CA SER A 15 7.46 15.17 -4.38
C SER A 15 7.12 16.61 -4.77
N ALA A 16 7.02 16.91 -6.08
CA ALA A 16 6.60 18.23 -6.54
C ALA A 16 5.17 18.58 -6.10
N LEU A 17 4.24 17.62 -6.20
CA LEU A 17 2.84 17.81 -5.77
C LEU A 17 2.67 17.98 -4.26
N LEU A 18 3.60 17.48 -3.45
CA LEU A 18 3.53 17.55 -1.98
C LEU A 18 4.32 18.70 -1.38
N ASN A 19 5.43 19.09 -2.02
CA ASN A 19 6.43 19.97 -1.42
C ASN A 19 6.68 21.26 -2.23
N SER A 20 6.05 21.44 -3.39
CA SER A 20 6.12 22.67 -4.17
C SER A 20 4.82 23.46 -4.10
N ASP A 21 4.92 24.78 -4.27
CA ASP A 21 3.78 25.69 -4.50
C ASP A 21 3.36 25.72 -5.98
N ASP A 22 4.04 24.96 -6.84
CA ASP A 22 3.73 24.88 -8.27
C ASP A 22 2.33 24.32 -8.54
N ASP A 23 1.59 24.96 -9.46
CA ASP A 23 0.32 24.42 -9.92
C ASP A 23 0.51 23.18 -10.82
N LYS A 24 -0.58 22.44 -11.01
CA LYS A 24 -0.57 21.21 -11.81
C LYS A 24 -0.16 21.43 -13.27
N TYR A 25 -0.39 22.61 -13.84
CA TYR A 25 -0.01 22.91 -15.23
C TYR A 25 1.50 23.16 -15.34
N THR A 26 2.07 23.81 -14.33
CA THR A 26 3.52 24.02 -14.21
C THR A 26 4.23 22.68 -14.05
N ILE A 27 3.71 21.78 -13.23
CA ILE A 27 4.24 20.41 -13.07
C ILE A 27 4.13 19.62 -14.39
N VAL A 28 3.02 19.75 -15.13
CA VAL A 28 2.88 19.15 -16.48
C VAL A 28 4.04 19.57 -17.39
N THR A 29 4.36 20.86 -17.41
CA THR A 29 5.45 21.39 -18.26
C THR A 29 6.84 20.96 -17.81
N ILE A 30 7.08 20.83 -16.50
CA ILE A 30 8.39 20.43 -15.96
C ILE A 30 8.71 18.97 -16.33
N PHE A 31 7.71 18.09 -16.22
CA PHE A 31 7.90 16.65 -16.39
C PHE A 31 7.56 16.15 -17.80
N ASP A 32 7.06 17.01 -18.69
CA ASP A 32 6.64 16.68 -20.05
C ASP A 32 5.65 15.49 -20.09
N VAL A 33 4.61 15.57 -19.26
CA VAL A 33 3.56 14.53 -19.13
C VAL A 33 2.17 15.12 -19.32
N SER A 34 1.18 14.28 -19.64
CA SER A 34 -0.19 14.79 -19.80
C SER A 34 -0.77 15.30 -18.48
N TYR A 35 -1.71 16.25 -18.59
CA TYR A 35 -2.44 16.72 -17.42
C TYR A 35 -3.22 15.60 -16.72
N GLU A 36 -3.76 14.62 -17.47
CA GLU A 36 -4.42 13.48 -16.83
C GLU A 36 -3.46 12.65 -15.98
N THR A 37 -2.18 12.56 -16.38
CA THR A 37 -1.15 11.87 -15.62
C THR A 37 -0.94 12.54 -14.27
N ILE A 38 -0.74 13.86 -14.26
CA ILE A 38 -0.57 14.63 -13.02
C ILE A 38 -1.83 14.54 -12.14
N ARG A 39 -3.01 14.64 -12.75
CA ARG A 39 -4.29 14.49 -12.05
C ARG A 39 -4.43 13.11 -11.41
N TYR A 40 -4.07 12.04 -12.11
CA TYR A 40 -4.15 10.67 -11.60
C TYR A 40 -3.19 10.46 -10.42
N ILE A 41 -1.95 10.96 -10.52
CA ILE A 41 -0.97 10.89 -9.44
C ILE A 41 -1.46 11.68 -8.21
N ALA A 42 -1.93 12.91 -8.40
CA ALA A 42 -2.48 13.74 -7.33
C ALA A 42 -3.66 13.07 -6.62
N GLN A 43 -4.57 12.44 -7.38
CA GLN A 43 -5.68 11.68 -6.81
C GLN A 43 -5.19 10.48 -5.99
N GLY A 44 -4.15 9.78 -6.46
CA GLY A 44 -3.53 8.69 -5.71
C GLY A 44 -2.94 9.14 -4.37
N ILE A 45 -2.27 10.29 -4.33
CA ILE A 45 -1.76 10.90 -3.10
C ILE A 45 -2.91 11.19 -2.14
N GLN A 46 -3.98 11.84 -2.62
CA GLN A 46 -5.15 12.16 -1.78
C GLN A 46 -5.80 10.91 -1.19
N LEU A 47 -5.97 9.85 -1.98
CA LEU A 47 -6.55 8.59 -1.50
C LEU A 47 -5.65 7.88 -0.47
N ARG A 48 -4.32 7.94 -0.65
CA ARG A 48 -3.36 7.45 0.35
C ARG A 48 -3.45 8.24 1.65
N THR A 49 -3.52 9.57 1.57
CA THR A 49 -3.58 10.43 2.77
C THR A 49 -4.91 10.31 3.51
N ILE A 50 -6.03 10.20 2.80
CA ILE A 50 -7.38 10.18 3.42
C ILE A 50 -7.75 8.78 3.94
N ILE A 51 -7.47 7.74 3.16
CA ILE A 51 -8.03 6.38 3.39
C ILE A 51 -6.91 5.36 3.66
N GLY A 52 -5.64 5.76 3.60
CA GLY A 52 -4.52 4.80 3.61
C GLY A 52 -4.48 3.90 2.37
N LEU A 53 -5.26 4.22 1.33
CA LEU A 53 -5.44 3.38 0.16
C LEU A 53 -4.39 3.72 -0.90
N ASP A 54 -3.45 2.80 -1.13
CA ASP A 54 -2.51 2.90 -2.24
C ASP A 54 -3.10 2.29 -3.51
N ILE A 55 -3.66 3.13 -4.38
CA ILE A 55 -4.22 2.71 -5.68
C ILE A 55 -3.21 2.04 -6.63
N ARG A 56 -1.90 2.18 -6.38
CA ARG A 56 -0.86 1.51 -7.18
C ARG A 56 -0.51 0.14 -6.64
N LYS A 57 -0.77 -0.13 -5.37
CA LYS A 57 -0.78 -1.50 -4.89
C LYS A 57 -2.00 -2.15 -5.53
N ARG A 58 -1.77 -3.16 -6.38
CA ARG A 58 -2.84 -4.07 -6.78
C ARG A 58 -3.58 -4.44 -5.50
N THR A 59 -4.89 -4.21 -5.47
CA THR A 59 -5.78 -4.91 -4.57
C THR A 59 -5.65 -6.40 -4.90
N GLY A 60 -4.58 -7.02 -4.38
CA GLY A 60 -4.55 -8.44 -4.17
C GLY A 60 -5.76 -8.78 -3.29
N ARG A 61 -6.23 -10.02 -3.40
CA ARG A 61 -7.24 -10.55 -2.47
C ARG A 61 -6.88 -10.09 -1.05
N PRO A 62 -7.85 -9.63 -0.25
CA PRO A 62 -7.56 -9.26 1.13
C PRO A 62 -6.74 -10.37 1.76
N SER A 63 -5.53 -10.02 2.20
CA SER A 63 -4.67 -10.98 2.88
C SER A 63 -5.41 -11.40 4.13
N VAL A 64 -5.61 -12.71 4.31
CA VAL A 64 -6.13 -13.26 5.57
C VAL A 64 -5.21 -12.86 6.73
N VAL A 65 -3.91 -12.65 6.45
CA VAL A 65 -2.95 -12.14 7.42
C VAL A 65 -3.07 -10.63 7.52
N THR A 66 -3.72 -10.17 8.59
CA THR A 66 -3.72 -8.78 9.04
C THR A 66 -2.48 -8.49 9.89
N LEU A 67 -2.13 -7.21 10.07
CA LEU A 67 -1.03 -6.81 10.96
C LEU A 67 -1.22 -7.33 12.40
N GLU A 68 -2.46 -7.41 12.87
CA GLU A 68 -2.79 -7.95 14.20
C GLU A 68 -2.49 -9.45 14.32
N ILE A 69 -2.75 -10.22 13.26
CA ILE A 69 -2.41 -11.66 13.20
C ILE A 69 -0.89 -11.82 13.21
N GLU A 70 -0.17 -11.00 12.44
CA GLU A 70 1.30 -11.03 12.37
C GLU A 70 1.93 -10.76 13.75
N GLU A 71 1.49 -9.72 14.46
CA GLU A 71 1.99 -9.41 15.81
C GLU A 71 1.74 -10.54 16.82
N VAL A 72 0.58 -11.19 16.73
CA VAL A 72 0.23 -12.31 17.61
C VAL A 72 1.12 -13.52 17.33
N VAL A 73 1.35 -13.86 16.06
CA VAL A 73 2.24 -14.96 15.67
C VAL A 73 3.67 -14.71 16.14
N ILE A 74 4.19 -13.48 15.97
CA ILE A 74 5.52 -13.10 16.45
C ILE A 74 5.62 -13.29 17.97
N LYS A 75 4.61 -12.86 18.74
CA LYS A 75 4.59 -13.05 20.20
C LYS A 75 4.55 -14.53 20.60
N LEU A 76 3.79 -15.35 19.88
CA LEU A 76 3.71 -16.79 20.15
C LEU A 76 5.05 -17.50 19.90
N ILE A 77 5.69 -17.22 18.77
CA ILE A 77 7.02 -17.76 18.46
C ILE A 77 8.04 -17.29 19.50
N ALA A 78 7.96 -16.02 19.93
CA ALA A 78 8.86 -15.50 20.96
C ALA A 78 8.63 -16.13 22.35
N MET A 79 7.42 -16.57 22.66
CA MET A 79 7.07 -17.21 23.94
C MET A 79 7.33 -18.71 23.96
N SER A 80 7.36 -19.37 22.80
CA SER A 80 7.60 -20.81 22.69
C SER A 80 8.41 -21.14 21.44
N ASN A 81 9.64 -21.61 21.64
CA ASN A 81 10.51 -22.07 20.55
C ASN A 81 10.11 -23.46 20.00
N GLU A 82 9.19 -24.16 20.67
CA GLU A 82 8.78 -25.53 20.32
C GLU A 82 7.38 -25.60 19.70
N ILE A 83 6.72 -24.46 19.48
CA ILE A 83 5.37 -24.46 18.92
C ILE A 83 5.39 -24.82 17.43
N PHE A 84 4.56 -25.78 17.05
CA PHE A 84 4.47 -26.21 15.65
C PHE A 84 3.59 -25.27 14.85
N GLN A 85 3.85 -25.18 13.54
CA GLN A 85 3.09 -24.31 12.63
C GLN A 85 1.59 -24.61 12.66
N ASP A 86 1.20 -25.88 12.79
CA ASP A 86 -0.20 -26.30 12.87
C ASP A 86 -0.88 -25.75 14.14
N GLU A 87 -0.16 -25.75 15.28
CA GLU A 87 -0.67 -25.21 16.55
C GLU A 87 -0.79 -23.67 16.50
N ILE A 88 0.14 -22.98 15.84
CA ILE A 88 0.02 -21.55 15.56
C ILE A 88 -1.22 -21.28 14.70
N THR A 89 -1.44 -22.12 13.68
CA THR A 89 -2.56 -21.99 12.75
C THR A 89 -3.90 -22.16 13.46
N ASP A 90 -4.04 -23.21 14.26
CA ASP A 90 -5.23 -23.47 15.08
C ASP A 90 -5.48 -22.33 16.07
N PHE A 91 -4.42 -21.81 16.69
CA PHE A 91 -4.54 -20.67 17.60
C PHE A 91 -5.04 -19.41 16.88
N VAL A 92 -4.46 -19.08 15.72
CA VAL A 92 -4.85 -17.91 14.93
C VAL A 92 -6.30 -18.05 14.46
N TYR A 93 -6.70 -19.21 13.94
CA TYR A 93 -8.07 -19.43 13.49
C TYR A 93 -9.09 -19.32 14.62
N ASN A 94 -8.81 -19.91 15.78
CA ASN A 94 -9.69 -19.80 16.94
C ASN A 94 -9.75 -18.38 17.51
N LYS A 95 -8.62 -17.67 17.57
CA LYS A 95 -8.55 -16.33 18.18
C LYS A 95 -9.18 -15.24 17.31
N PHE A 96 -9.08 -15.37 16.00
CA PHE A 96 -9.56 -14.36 15.05
C PHE A 96 -10.85 -14.77 14.32
N ASP A 97 -11.51 -15.86 14.77
CA ASP A 97 -12.74 -16.41 14.17
C ASP A 97 -12.66 -16.54 12.64
N VAL A 98 -11.51 -17.01 12.15
CA VAL A 98 -11.25 -17.11 10.71
C VAL A 98 -11.98 -18.34 10.18
N GLN A 99 -13.14 -18.13 9.56
CA GLN A 99 -13.85 -19.18 8.84
C GLN A 99 -13.26 -19.34 7.44
N LEU A 100 -12.67 -20.51 7.18
CA LEU A 100 -12.28 -20.91 5.82
C LEU A 100 -13.56 -21.26 5.05
N SER A 101 -14.05 -20.35 4.21
CA SER A 101 -15.17 -20.62 3.29
C SER A 101 -14.71 -21.35 2.03
#